data_AF-A0A1E7XDI2-F1
#
_entry.id   AF-A0A1E7XDI2-F1
#
_cell.length_a   1.000
_cell.length_b   1.000
_cell.length_c   1.000
_cell.angle_alpha   90.00
_cell.angle_beta   90.00
_cell.angle_gamma   90.00
#
_symmetry.space_group_name_H-M   'P 1'
#
loop_
_entity.id
_entity.type
_entity.pdbx_description
1 polymer ?
#
loop_
_entity_poly.entity_id
_entity_poly.type
_entity_poly.pdbx_seq_one_letter_code
_entity_poly.pdbx_strand_id
1 'polypeptide(L)'
;MEKNKKLHIGLIFGGNSSEHDVSKRSAHNIYDAMDKDRYDVSLFLMTKNGFFLDHDASSRVFDGEPEDEVAKEELAKLDTKNPLARIINLAEESDIDVFFPIIHGNLGEDGTIQGLLRLLHKPYVGTPILGSAMSFDKDITKKIVSLAGVATTRYKVVTPLTAEQYSYQNLSDELGTTLFIKPANQGSSVGIHKVENEDEYSEGLRDAFRYDSKVLVEEAIEGPEELEISILGNDHPIASKIGAIKVPANDAFYTYDNKFVDASQVQFDVPVDISDELAQQITEMGLTTYRALGLKGMARIDYLVSQDGKPYMSEVNTLPGFTNISLYPQLFAASGISYSELIDRLIQLAIDEFERQSKILYDFKPLPPRDQDINKNK
;
A
#
# COMPACT_ATOMS: atom_id res chain seq x y z
N MET A 1 -0.91 -1.31 42.59
CA MET A 1 -1.39 -1.63 41.24
C MET A 1 -0.48 -0.88 40.30
N GLU A 2 0.44 -1.56 39.62
CA GLU A 2 1.14 -0.94 38.49
C GLU A 2 0.05 -0.48 37.51
N LYS A 3 -0.01 0.82 37.22
CA LYS A 3 -0.78 1.29 36.07
C LYS A 3 -0.23 0.52 34.88
N ASN A 4 -1.07 -0.19 34.13
CA ASN A 4 -0.66 -0.78 32.86
C ASN A 4 0.04 0.32 32.06
N LYS A 5 1.32 0.12 31.75
CA LYS A 5 2.11 1.06 30.93
C LYS A 5 1.39 1.14 29.58
N LYS A 6 1.09 2.36 29.13
CA LYS A 6 0.57 2.58 27.78
C LYS A 6 1.63 2.20 26.75
N LEU A 7 1.20 1.65 25.63
CA LEU A 7 2.10 1.40 24.51
C LEU A 7 2.38 2.71 23.79
N HIS A 8 3.65 2.98 23.51
CA HIS A 8 4.05 4.18 22.78
C HIS A 8 4.07 3.91 21.27
N ILE A 9 3.20 4.59 20.53
CA ILE A 9 3.03 4.42 19.10
C ILE A 9 3.72 5.55 18.34
N GLY A 10 4.60 5.21 17.40
CA GLY A 10 5.13 6.16 16.41
C GLY A 10 4.25 6.16 15.17
N LEU A 11 3.39 7.18 15.02
CA LEU A 11 2.50 7.32 13.86
C LEU A 11 3.24 8.05 12.73
N ILE A 12 3.57 7.34 11.66
CA ILE A 12 4.31 7.86 10.50
C ILE A 12 3.34 8.15 9.35
N PHE A 13 3.37 9.37 8.78
CA PHE A 13 2.45 9.79 7.72
C PHE A 13 3.07 10.82 6.76
N GLY A 14 2.33 11.21 5.72
CA GLY A 14 2.75 12.12 4.64
C GLY A 14 3.43 11.37 3.48
N GLY A 15 4.66 11.77 3.19
CA GLY A 15 5.57 11.17 2.22
C GLY A 15 5.66 11.89 0.87
N ASN A 16 6.67 11.54 0.09
CA ASN A 16 6.91 12.06 -1.26
C ASN A 16 6.08 11.29 -2.30
N SER A 17 4.76 11.35 -2.12
CA SER A 17 3.77 10.65 -2.92
C SER A 17 2.67 11.62 -3.36
N SER A 18 1.98 11.30 -4.46
CA SER A 18 0.75 12.00 -4.87
C SER A 18 -0.36 11.88 -3.81
N GLU A 19 -0.24 10.92 -2.90
CA GLU A 19 -1.23 10.61 -1.86
C GLU A 19 -0.87 11.22 -0.49
N HIS A 20 0.07 12.16 -0.46
CA HIS A 20 0.56 12.83 0.76
C HIS A 20 -0.58 13.38 1.65
N ASP A 21 -1.53 14.12 1.07
CA ASP A 21 -2.62 14.74 1.85
C ASP A 21 -3.66 13.71 2.31
N VAL A 22 -3.81 12.59 1.57
CA VAL A 22 -4.64 11.46 2.00
C VAL A 22 -4.03 10.82 3.24
N SER A 23 -2.70 10.65 3.24
CA SER A 23 -1.96 10.10 4.38
C SER A 23 -2.14 10.95 5.64
N LYS A 24 -2.11 12.29 5.52
CA LYS A 24 -2.38 13.21 6.64
C LYS A 24 -3.79 13.01 7.21
N ARG A 25 -4.82 12.90 6.36
CA ARG A 25 -6.19 12.64 6.80
C ARG A 25 -6.33 11.27 7.47
N SER A 26 -5.72 10.22 6.90
CA SER A 26 -5.66 8.89 7.50
C SER A 26 -5.03 8.94 8.90
N ALA A 27 -3.92 9.67 9.05
CA ALA A 27 -3.26 9.85 10.34
C ALA A 27 -4.15 10.53 11.38
N HIS A 28 -4.89 11.58 11.01
CA HIS A 28 -5.88 12.21 11.88
C HIS A 28 -6.94 11.23 12.36
N ASN A 29 -7.56 10.49 11.43
CA ASN A 29 -8.60 9.55 11.80
C ASN A 29 -8.07 8.41 12.69
N ILE A 30 -6.88 7.89 12.42
CA ILE A 30 -6.22 6.88 13.26
C ILE A 30 -5.97 7.44 14.64
N TYR A 31 -5.36 8.63 14.73
CA TYR A 31 -5.06 9.26 16.01
C TYR A 31 -6.33 9.47 16.84
N ASP A 32 -7.40 9.98 16.25
CA ASP A 32 -8.65 10.25 16.98
C ASP A 32 -9.34 8.97 17.46
N ALA A 33 -9.22 7.87 16.71
CA ALA A 33 -9.84 6.59 17.04
C ALA A 33 -9.03 5.70 17.99
N MET A 34 -7.75 6.03 18.23
CA MET A 34 -6.90 5.33 19.20
C MET A 34 -7.39 5.54 20.63
N ASP A 35 -7.47 4.46 21.40
CA ASP A 35 -7.77 4.50 22.83
C ASP A 35 -6.63 5.18 23.62
N LYS A 36 -6.90 6.41 24.08
CA LYS A 36 -5.93 7.24 24.80
C LYS A 36 -5.60 6.75 26.20
N ASP A 37 -6.34 5.78 26.75
CA ASP A 37 -5.98 5.10 27.99
C ASP A 37 -4.99 3.95 27.76
N ARG A 38 -4.83 3.50 26.51
CA ARG A 38 -3.94 2.39 26.11
C ARG A 38 -2.70 2.84 25.35
N TYR A 39 -2.78 3.93 24.61
CA TYR A 39 -1.71 4.39 23.74
C TYR A 39 -1.29 5.83 24.06
N ASP A 40 0.02 6.04 24.08
CA ASP A 40 0.64 7.35 23.89
C ASP A 40 1.16 7.41 22.45
N VAL A 41 1.09 8.57 21.78
CA VAL A 41 1.36 8.65 20.33
C VAL A 41 2.30 9.81 20.02
N SER A 42 3.43 9.50 19.39
CA SER A 42 4.31 10.51 18.77
C SER A 42 4.08 10.53 17.26
N LEU A 43 4.04 11.73 16.71
CA LEU A 43 3.71 12.01 15.31
C LEU A 43 4.98 12.21 14.50
N PHE A 44 5.06 11.60 13.32
CA PHE A 44 6.20 11.73 12.41
C PHE A 44 5.73 11.98 10.98
N LEU A 45 5.73 13.24 10.56
CA LEU A 45 5.45 13.62 9.18
C LEU A 45 6.71 13.45 8.33
N MET A 46 6.62 12.66 7.28
CA MET A 46 7.58 12.69 6.18
C MET A 46 7.14 13.76 5.17
N THR A 47 7.96 14.79 5.00
CA THR A 47 7.69 15.88 4.04
C THR A 47 7.70 15.38 2.59
N LYS A 48 7.16 16.17 1.66
CA LYS A 48 7.22 15.90 0.21
C LYS A 48 8.64 15.79 -0.36
N ASN A 49 9.64 16.31 0.35
CA ASN A 49 11.06 16.19 -0.02
C ASN A 49 11.74 14.98 0.64
N GLY A 50 11.01 14.14 1.40
CA GLY A 50 11.51 12.90 1.99
C GLY A 50 12.38 13.11 3.24
N PHE A 51 12.09 14.13 4.03
CA PHE A 51 12.66 14.33 5.38
C PHE A 51 11.58 14.11 6.43
N PHE A 52 11.92 13.38 7.50
CA PHE A 52 11.09 13.28 8.69
C PHE A 52 11.20 14.55 9.53
N LEU A 53 10.06 15.10 9.94
CA LEU A 53 9.98 16.08 11.03
C LEU A 53 9.96 15.35 12.37
N ASP A 54 10.39 16.02 13.44
CA ASP A 54 10.25 15.53 14.81
C ASP A 54 8.78 15.59 15.29
N HIS A 55 8.52 15.16 16.52
CA HIS A 55 7.17 15.14 17.07
C HIS A 55 6.53 16.53 17.16
N ASP A 56 7.25 17.54 17.64
CA ASP A 56 6.71 18.88 17.84
C ASP A 56 6.36 19.54 16.51
N ALA A 57 7.26 19.49 15.53
CA ALA A 57 7.02 20.03 14.20
C ALA A 57 5.94 19.26 13.45
N SER A 58 5.90 17.93 13.57
CA SER A 58 4.81 17.13 13.00
C SER A 58 3.46 17.49 13.61
N SER A 59 3.40 17.74 14.93
CA SER A 59 2.18 18.14 15.64
C SER A 59 1.68 19.51 15.18
N ARG A 60 2.57 20.48 14.94
CA ARG A 60 2.20 21.79 14.36
C ARG A 60 1.48 21.64 13.02
N VAL A 61 2.02 20.81 12.13
CA VAL A 61 1.40 20.56 10.82
C VAL A 61 0.09 19.79 10.95
N PHE A 62 0.04 18.82 11.87
CA PHE A 62 -1.16 18.07 12.20
C PHE A 62 -2.27 19.01 12.70
N ASP A 63 -1.94 19.98 13.55
CA ASP A 63 -2.91 20.97 14.08
C ASP A 63 -3.25 22.10 13.10
N GLY A 64 -2.76 22.03 11.86
CA GLY A 64 -3.19 22.88 10.75
C GLY A 64 -2.22 24.00 10.36
N GLU A 65 -1.00 24.05 10.92
CA GLU A 65 0.01 24.97 10.41
C GLU A 65 0.44 24.60 8.98
N PRO A 66 0.78 25.59 8.12
CA PRO A 66 1.25 25.34 6.76
C PRO A 66 2.54 24.50 6.75
N GLU A 67 2.48 23.30 6.17
CA GLU A 67 3.61 22.36 6.13
C GLU A 67 4.87 22.96 5.51
N ASP A 68 4.74 23.71 4.42
CA ASP A 68 5.89 24.30 3.73
C ASP A 68 6.67 25.28 4.62
N GLU A 69 5.97 25.97 5.53
CA GLU A 69 6.58 26.90 6.47
C GLU A 69 7.31 26.16 7.60
N VAL A 70 6.63 25.18 8.22
CA VAL A 70 7.19 24.35 9.29
C VAL A 70 8.40 23.55 8.78
N ALA A 71 8.26 22.88 7.63
CA ALA A 71 9.33 22.09 7.04
C ALA A 71 10.56 22.96 6.71
N LYS A 72 10.35 24.17 6.19
CA LYS A 72 11.45 25.11 5.92
C LYS A 72 12.18 25.52 7.19
N GLU A 73 11.46 25.76 8.28
CA GLU A 73 12.04 26.10 9.58
C GLU A 73 12.90 24.95 10.12
N GLU A 74 12.37 23.73 10.12
CA GLU A 74 13.09 22.56 10.65
C GLU A 74 14.29 22.16 9.78
N LEU A 75 14.14 22.19 8.46
CA LEU A 75 15.24 21.88 7.55
C LEU A 75 16.39 22.89 7.65
N ALA A 76 16.13 24.13 8.07
CA ALA A 76 17.18 25.12 8.31
C ALA A 76 18.03 24.81 9.56
N LYS A 77 17.51 24.02 10.50
CA LYS A 77 18.21 23.57 11.71
C LYS A 77 19.02 22.28 11.47
N LEU A 78 18.72 21.57 10.38
CA LEU A 78 19.26 20.26 10.08
C LEU A 78 20.59 20.32 9.29
N ASP A 79 21.60 19.56 9.71
CA ASP A 79 22.79 19.35 8.87
C ASP A 79 22.47 18.40 7.71
N THR A 80 22.07 18.97 6.58
CA THR A 80 21.76 18.22 5.35
C THR A 80 22.94 17.44 4.76
N LYS A 81 24.18 17.65 5.24
CA LYS A 81 25.34 16.84 4.85
C LYS A 81 25.45 15.55 5.65
N ASN A 82 24.77 15.45 6.79
CA ASN A 82 24.70 14.20 7.55
C ASN A 82 23.98 13.15 6.70
N PRO A 83 24.57 11.97 6.44
CA PRO A 83 23.94 10.93 5.63
C PRO A 83 22.61 10.42 6.21
N LEU A 84 22.38 10.60 7.52
CA LEU A 84 21.15 10.22 8.21
C LEU A 84 20.14 11.36 8.32
N ALA A 85 20.42 12.55 7.78
CA ALA A 85 19.58 13.75 7.95
C ALA A 85 18.09 13.50 7.66
N ARG A 86 17.78 12.66 6.67
CA ARG A 86 16.40 12.36 6.27
C ARG A 86 15.57 11.65 7.33
N ILE A 87 16.22 10.89 8.22
CA ILE A 87 15.58 10.01 9.21
C ILE A 87 16.01 10.32 10.64
N ILE A 88 16.93 11.27 10.84
CA ILE A 88 17.55 11.51 12.15
C ILE A 88 16.54 11.90 13.22
N ASN A 89 15.49 12.63 12.84
CA ASN A 89 14.44 13.08 13.75
C ASN A 89 13.59 11.93 14.32
N LEU A 90 13.65 10.72 13.74
CA LEU A 90 13.04 9.52 14.35
C LEU A 90 13.72 9.14 15.66
N ALA A 91 14.95 9.61 15.92
CA ALA A 91 15.70 9.32 17.13
C ALA A 91 15.41 10.28 18.29
N GLU A 92 14.68 11.38 18.05
CA GLU A 92 14.35 12.38 19.09
C GLU A 92 13.33 11.85 20.10
N GLU A 93 12.51 10.87 19.70
CA GLU A 93 11.57 10.19 20.60
C GLU A 93 12.14 8.84 21.05
N SER A 94 12.30 8.68 22.36
CA SER A 94 12.69 7.41 22.97
C SER A 94 11.52 6.45 23.12
N ASP A 95 11.81 5.16 23.31
CA ASP A 95 10.86 4.16 23.80
C ASP A 95 9.60 3.91 22.95
N ILE A 96 9.61 4.26 21.66
CA ILE A 96 8.55 3.84 20.71
C ILE A 96 8.45 2.30 20.72
N ASP A 97 7.31 1.79 21.14
CA ASP A 97 7.04 0.36 21.24
C ASP A 97 6.65 -0.22 19.88
N VAL A 98 5.81 0.49 19.10
CA VAL A 98 5.33 0.06 17.77
C VAL A 98 5.23 1.25 16.81
N PHE A 99 5.63 1.06 15.55
CA PHE A 99 5.37 2.04 14.49
C PHE A 99 4.07 1.73 13.75
N PHE A 100 3.28 2.76 13.47
CA PHE A 100 2.12 2.68 12.58
C PHE A 100 2.42 3.53 11.34
N PRO A 101 2.97 2.94 10.26
CA PRO A 101 3.14 3.64 9.00
C PRO A 101 1.81 3.74 8.25
N ILE A 102 1.46 4.95 7.80
CA ILE A 102 0.30 5.21 6.94
C ILE A 102 0.66 6.15 5.77
N ILE A 103 1.89 6.04 5.26
CA ILE A 103 2.32 6.70 4.02
C ILE A 103 1.76 5.91 2.84
N HIS A 104 0.93 6.54 2.01
CA HIS A 104 0.36 5.90 0.81
C HIS A 104 1.28 6.07 -0.41
N GLY A 105 1.40 5.04 -1.22
CA GLY A 105 2.23 5.03 -2.43
C GLY A 105 3.73 4.95 -2.14
N ASN A 106 4.49 5.85 -2.78
CA ASN A 106 5.96 5.82 -2.80
C ASN A 106 6.58 5.78 -1.39
N LEU A 107 7.59 4.93 -1.19
CA LEU A 107 8.28 4.62 0.08
C LEU A 107 7.45 3.95 1.18
N GLY A 108 6.13 4.14 1.17
CA GLY A 108 5.21 3.57 2.17
C GLY A 108 4.75 2.16 1.83
N GLU A 109 4.45 1.91 0.56
CA GLU A 109 3.88 0.64 0.07
C GLU A 109 4.88 -0.23 -0.69
N ASP A 110 6.07 0.29 -1.01
CA ASP A 110 7.07 -0.39 -1.84
C ASP A 110 8.10 -1.22 -1.03
N GLY A 111 7.96 -1.27 0.29
CA GLY A 111 8.87 -1.98 1.19
C GLY A 111 9.99 -1.11 1.79
N THR A 112 10.14 0.15 1.38
CA THR A 112 11.25 1.01 1.82
C THR A 112 11.16 1.34 3.31
N ILE A 113 10.02 1.87 3.78
CA ILE A 113 9.84 2.20 5.19
C ILE A 113 9.88 0.93 6.06
N GLN A 114 9.33 -0.18 5.58
CA GLN A 114 9.40 -1.48 6.25
C GLN A 114 10.84 -1.94 6.44
N GLY A 115 11.71 -1.67 5.45
CA GLY A 115 13.15 -1.93 5.53
C GLY A 115 13.82 -1.11 6.63
N LEU A 116 13.53 0.18 6.71
CA LEU A 116 14.02 1.05 7.78
C LEU A 116 13.58 0.54 9.16
N LEU A 117 12.29 0.29 9.35
CA LEU A 117 11.73 -0.15 10.63
C LEU A 117 12.28 -1.51 11.07
N ARG A 118 12.58 -2.40 10.10
CA ARG A 118 13.27 -3.67 10.36
C ARG A 118 14.71 -3.44 10.82
N LEU A 119 15.46 -2.50 10.24
CA LEU A 119 16.81 -2.14 10.69
C LEU A 119 16.83 -1.52 12.09
N LEU A 120 15.80 -0.72 12.42
CA LEU A 120 15.61 -0.17 13.76
C LEU A 120 15.18 -1.22 14.79
N HIS A 121 14.90 -2.46 14.34
CA HIS A 121 14.45 -3.57 15.18
C HIS A 121 13.21 -3.22 16.00
N LYS A 122 12.22 -2.61 15.32
CA LYS A 122 10.94 -2.23 15.92
C LYS A 122 9.78 -2.95 15.22
N PRO A 123 8.74 -3.37 15.96
CA PRO A 123 7.51 -3.85 15.34
C PRO A 123 6.84 -2.72 14.57
N TYR A 124 6.15 -3.07 13.49
CA TYR A 124 5.39 -2.12 12.70
C TYR A 124 4.11 -2.73 12.15
N VAL A 125 3.08 -1.90 12.05
CA VAL A 125 1.79 -2.28 11.47
C VAL A 125 1.92 -2.47 9.96
N GLY A 126 1.31 -3.55 9.44
CA GLY A 126 1.15 -3.79 8.01
C GLY A 126 2.04 -4.89 7.45
N THR A 127 2.16 -4.89 6.12
CA THR A 127 2.80 -5.97 5.36
C THR A 127 4.34 -5.89 5.45
N PRO A 128 5.08 -7.02 5.43
CA PRO A 128 6.55 -7.01 5.45
C PRO A 128 7.15 -6.60 4.10
N ILE A 129 8.44 -6.24 4.10
CA ILE A 129 9.20 -5.73 2.94
C ILE A 129 8.86 -6.40 1.61
N LEU A 130 8.98 -7.74 1.53
CA LEU A 130 8.76 -8.46 0.27
C LEU A 130 7.30 -8.40 -0.18
N GLY A 131 6.34 -8.53 0.74
CA GLY A 131 4.92 -8.45 0.41
C GLY A 131 4.53 -7.06 -0.10
N SER A 132 5.07 -6.01 0.53
CA SER A 132 4.89 -4.62 0.10
C SER A 132 5.47 -4.40 -1.30
N ALA A 133 6.76 -4.72 -1.48
CA ALA A 133 7.44 -4.56 -2.77
C ALA A 133 6.77 -5.34 -3.92
N MET A 134 6.35 -6.59 -3.68
CA MET A 134 5.66 -7.39 -4.71
C MET A 134 4.29 -6.83 -5.06
N SER A 135 3.54 -6.34 -4.06
CA SER A 135 2.17 -5.84 -4.25
C SER A 135 2.14 -4.48 -4.95
N PHE A 136 3.16 -3.64 -4.71
CA PHE A 136 3.28 -2.35 -5.36
C PHE A 136 3.60 -2.47 -6.86
N ASP A 137 4.31 -3.54 -7.24
CA ASP A 137 4.62 -3.85 -8.64
C ASP A 137 3.51 -4.70 -9.27
N LYS A 138 2.66 -4.08 -10.10
CA LYS A 138 1.51 -4.75 -10.72
C LYS A 138 1.88 -5.98 -11.56
N ASP A 139 3.04 -5.98 -12.21
CA ASP A 139 3.50 -7.12 -13.01
C ASP A 139 3.90 -8.30 -12.11
N ILE A 140 4.65 -8.03 -11.04
CA ILE A 140 5.02 -9.08 -10.08
C ILE A 140 3.78 -9.60 -9.35
N THR A 141 2.88 -8.70 -8.93
CA THR A 141 1.58 -9.07 -8.34
C THR A 141 0.83 -10.05 -9.24
N LYS A 142 0.56 -9.68 -10.50
CA LYS A 142 -0.19 -10.52 -11.44
C LYS A 142 0.50 -11.86 -11.71
N LYS A 143 1.83 -11.90 -11.80
CA LYS A 143 2.59 -13.16 -11.95
C LYS A 143 2.39 -14.10 -10.75
N ILE A 144 2.58 -13.59 -9.53
CA ILE A 144 2.51 -14.40 -8.31
C ILE A 144 1.09 -14.91 -8.07
N VAL A 145 0.08 -14.06 -8.20
CA VAL A 145 -1.32 -14.45 -7.96
C VAL A 145 -1.86 -15.39 -9.05
N SER A 146 -1.42 -15.23 -10.31
CA SER A 146 -1.76 -16.16 -11.39
C SER A 146 -1.18 -17.55 -11.14
N LEU A 147 0.07 -17.62 -10.64
CA LEU A 147 0.68 -18.89 -10.22
C LEU A 147 -0.07 -19.54 -9.06
N ALA A 148 -0.69 -18.74 -8.20
CA ALA A 148 -1.55 -19.22 -7.11
C ALA A 148 -2.97 -19.60 -7.57
N GLY A 149 -3.29 -19.50 -8.87
CA GLY A 149 -4.59 -19.85 -9.44
C GLY A 149 -5.66 -18.76 -9.33
N VAL A 150 -5.30 -17.52 -8.98
CA VAL A 150 -6.23 -16.39 -8.95
C VAL A 150 -6.28 -15.76 -10.34
N ALA A 151 -7.49 -15.61 -10.88
CA ALA A 151 -7.69 -14.99 -12.18
C ALA A 151 -7.33 -13.49 -12.15
N THR A 152 -6.55 -13.05 -13.14
CA THR A 152 -6.30 -11.64 -13.46
C THR A 152 -6.58 -11.41 -14.94
N THR A 153 -6.79 -10.17 -15.34
CA THR A 153 -6.78 -9.75 -16.74
C THR A 153 -5.48 -10.13 -17.45
N ARG A 154 -5.59 -10.47 -18.73
CA ARG A 154 -4.45 -10.71 -19.63
C ARG A 154 -3.72 -9.40 -19.88
N TYR A 155 -2.39 -9.48 -19.95
CA TYR A 155 -1.56 -8.30 -20.13
C TYR A 155 -0.20 -8.63 -20.78
N LYS A 156 0.48 -7.59 -21.26
CA LYS A 156 1.89 -7.59 -21.63
C LYS A 156 2.65 -6.54 -20.84
N VAL A 157 3.96 -6.79 -20.68
CA VAL A 157 4.88 -5.82 -20.09
C VAL A 157 5.71 -5.19 -21.18
N VAL A 158 5.69 -3.86 -21.21
CA VAL A 158 6.47 -3.04 -22.13
C VAL A 158 7.49 -2.25 -21.32
N THR A 159 8.72 -2.22 -21.83
CA THR A 159 9.84 -1.44 -21.27
C THR A 159 10.43 -0.57 -22.38
N PRO A 160 11.21 0.48 -22.07
CA PRO A 160 11.90 1.27 -23.10
C PRO A 160 12.75 0.43 -24.06
N LEU A 161 13.26 -0.72 -23.62
CA LEU A 161 14.06 -1.63 -24.44
C LEU A 161 13.23 -2.54 -25.36
N THR A 162 11.95 -2.73 -25.05
CA THR A 162 11.05 -3.64 -25.79
C THR A 162 9.91 -2.91 -26.48
N ALA A 163 9.74 -1.60 -26.27
CA ALA A 163 8.62 -0.80 -26.76
C ALA A 163 8.42 -0.93 -28.28
N GLU A 164 9.51 -0.90 -29.05
CA GLU A 164 9.46 -1.02 -30.52
C GLU A 164 8.92 -2.39 -31.01
N GLN A 165 8.88 -3.40 -30.14
CA GLN A 165 8.36 -4.74 -30.45
C GLN A 165 6.84 -4.83 -30.31
N TYR A 166 6.21 -3.83 -29.68
CA TYR A 166 4.79 -3.84 -29.32
C TYR A 166 4.08 -2.65 -29.96
N SER A 167 3.40 -2.89 -31.10
CA SER A 167 2.48 -1.93 -31.71
C SER A 167 1.07 -2.10 -31.15
N TYR A 168 0.22 -1.08 -31.30
CA TYR A 168 -1.19 -1.23 -30.91
C TYR A 168 -1.85 -2.39 -31.68
N GLN A 169 -1.54 -2.54 -32.98
CA GLN A 169 -2.11 -3.64 -33.77
C GLN A 169 -1.77 -5.03 -33.19
N ASN A 170 -0.50 -5.29 -32.84
CA ASN A 170 -0.11 -6.62 -32.36
C ASN A 170 -0.66 -6.93 -30.96
N LEU A 171 -0.78 -5.91 -30.10
CA LEU A 171 -1.35 -6.03 -28.78
C LEU A 171 -2.87 -6.18 -28.84
N SER A 172 -3.55 -5.44 -29.72
CA SER A 172 -5.00 -5.50 -29.85
C SER A 172 -5.49 -6.81 -30.45
N ASP A 173 -4.71 -7.42 -31.36
CA ASP A 173 -4.98 -8.76 -31.87
C ASP A 173 -4.92 -9.84 -30.77
N GLU A 174 -4.09 -9.65 -29.74
CA GLU A 174 -3.93 -10.60 -28.63
C GLU A 174 -4.88 -10.31 -27.44
N LEU A 175 -4.99 -9.05 -27.05
CA LEU A 175 -5.63 -8.61 -25.80
C LEU A 175 -7.03 -8.01 -26.02
N GLY A 176 -7.40 -7.66 -27.25
CA GLY A 176 -8.65 -6.98 -27.59
C GLY A 176 -8.44 -5.52 -28.00
N THR A 177 -9.45 -4.92 -28.62
CA THR A 177 -9.35 -3.59 -29.24
C THR A 177 -9.24 -2.44 -28.23
N THR A 178 -9.71 -2.64 -27.01
CA THR A 178 -9.60 -1.64 -25.95
C THR A 178 -8.55 -2.10 -24.95
N LEU A 179 -7.51 -1.28 -24.77
CA LEU A 179 -6.38 -1.59 -23.91
C LEU A 179 -6.25 -0.55 -22.80
N PHE A 180 -5.74 -0.98 -21.65
CA PHE A 180 -5.31 -0.08 -20.57
C PHE A 180 -3.80 -0.09 -20.44
N ILE A 181 -3.18 1.09 -20.50
CA ILE A 181 -1.76 1.33 -20.23
C ILE A 181 -1.63 1.75 -18.77
N LYS A 182 -0.78 1.09 -17.99
CA LYS A 182 -0.60 1.36 -16.55
C LYS A 182 0.89 1.28 -16.16
N PRO A 183 1.46 2.29 -15.48
CA PRO A 183 2.78 2.15 -14.86
C PRO A 183 2.75 1.03 -13.81
N ALA A 184 3.79 0.21 -13.76
CA ALA A 184 3.82 -0.95 -12.86
C ALA A 184 3.79 -0.52 -11.38
N ASN A 185 4.59 0.49 -11.01
CA ASN A 185 4.80 0.96 -9.64
C ASN A 185 4.23 2.37 -9.41
N GLN A 186 2.91 2.51 -9.55
CA GLN A 186 2.17 3.75 -9.26
C GLN A 186 0.81 3.47 -8.62
N GLY A 187 0.34 4.40 -7.79
CA GLY A 187 -0.99 4.38 -7.20
C GLY A 187 -1.95 5.37 -7.85
N SER A 188 -3.20 5.38 -7.38
CA SER A 188 -4.13 6.50 -7.58
C SER A 188 -4.42 6.89 -9.04
N SER A 189 -4.42 5.91 -9.95
CA SER A 189 -4.75 6.08 -11.38
C SER A 189 -3.83 7.05 -12.15
N VAL A 190 -2.68 7.41 -11.59
CA VAL A 190 -1.71 8.31 -12.23
C VAL A 190 -0.99 7.59 -13.38
N GLY A 191 -0.99 8.22 -14.56
CA GLY A 191 -0.37 7.66 -15.77
C GLY A 191 -1.13 6.49 -16.38
N ILE A 192 -2.38 6.25 -15.98
CA ILE A 192 -3.25 5.22 -16.58
C ILE A 192 -3.99 5.80 -17.77
N HIS A 193 -3.97 5.09 -18.90
CA HIS A 193 -4.63 5.49 -20.14
C HIS A 193 -5.48 4.36 -20.72
N LYS A 194 -6.73 4.66 -21.11
CA LYS A 194 -7.55 3.80 -21.95
C LYS A 194 -7.26 4.15 -23.41
N VAL A 195 -6.92 3.17 -24.23
CA VAL A 195 -6.51 3.39 -25.63
C VAL A 195 -7.24 2.44 -26.58
N GLU A 196 -7.65 2.97 -27.74
CA GLU A 196 -8.45 2.28 -28.76
C GLU A 196 -7.85 2.42 -30.18
N ASN A 197 -6.67 3.04 -30.31
CA ASN A 197 -5.92 3.15 -31.56
C ASN A 197 -4.41 3.38 -31.32
N GLU A 198 -3.63 3.36 -32.40
CA GLU A 198 -2.16 3.48 -32.38
C GLU A 198 -1.65 4.84 -31.87
N ASP A 199 -2.36 5.93 -32.18
CA ASP A 199 -1.97 7.28 -31.75
C ASP A 199 -2.14 7.42 -30.24
N GLU A 200 -3.31 7.02 -29.71
CA GLU A 200 -3.59 6.98 -28.27
C GLU A 200 -2.63 6.05 -27.53
N TYR A 201 -2.34 4.87 -28.09
CA TYR A 201 -1.36 3.95 -27.53
C TYR A 201 0.03 4.56 -27.42
N SER A 202 0.50 5.21 -28.48
CA SER A 202 1.82 5.84 -28.53
C SER A 202 1.94 6.99 -27.53
N GLU A 203 0.89 7.80 -27.40
CA GLU A 203 0.85 8.91 -26.43
C GLU A 203 0.75 8.41 -24.99
N GLY A 204 -0.14 7.46 -24.71
CA GLY A 204 -0.33 6.88 -23.38
C GLY A 204 0.93 6.15 -22.91
N LEU A 205 1.63 5.43 -23.79
CA LEU A 205 2.90 4.77 -23.45
C LEU A 205 4.00 5.79 -23.13
N ARG A 206 4.08 6.89 -23.91
CA ARG A 206 5.04 7.98 -23.65
C ARG A 206 4.80 8.64 -22.29
N ASP A 207 3.55 8.88 -21.93
CA ASP A 207 3.21 9.45 -20.63
C ASP A 207 3.46 8.45 -19.49
N ALA A 208 3.05 7.19 -19.63
CA ALA A 208 3.29 6.16 -18.62
C ALA A 208 4.78 5.98 -18.29
N PHE A 209 5.66 6.07 -19.29
CA PHE A 209 7.12 5.99 -19.10
C PHE A 209 7.74 7.16 -18.31
N ARG A 210 6.97 8.23 -18.03
CA ARG A 210 7.41 9.29 -17.13
C ARG A 210 7.34 8.88 -15.66
N TYR A 211 6.54 7.85 -15.34
CA TYR A 211 6.27 7.42 -13.98
C TYR A 211 6.93 6.08 -13.63
N ASP A 212 7.20 5.24 -14.62
CA ASP A 212 7.90 3.96 -14.44
C ASP A 212 8.62 3.54 -15.73
N SER A 213 9.72 2.81 -15.61
CA SER A 213 10.38 2.13 -16.74
C SER A 213 9.71 0.80 -17.14
N LYS A 214 8.76 0.33 -16.33
CA LYS A 214 7.97 -0.87 -16.60
C LYS A 214 6.48 -0.50 -16.68
N VAL A 215 5.86 -0.78 -17.83
CA VAL A 215 4.46 -0.44 -18.12
C VAL A 215 3.70 -1.70 -18.49
N LEU A 216 2.51 -1.87 -17.92
CA LEU A 216 1.56 -2.92 -18.30
C LEU A 216 0.65 -2.40 -19.41
N VAL A 217 0.41 -3.22 -20.42
CA VAL A 217 -0.68 -3.06 -21.38
C VAL A 217 -1.63 -4.22 -21.19
N GLU A 218 -2.85 -3.92 -20.75
CA GLU A 218 -3.81 -4.87 -20.21
C GLU A 218 -5.11 -4.86 -21.03
N GLU A 219 -5.77 -6.02 -21.15
CA GLU A 219 -7.10 -6.08 -21.75
C GLU A 219 -8.12 -5.28 -20.93
N ALA A 220 -9.10 -4.67 -21.60
CA ALA A 220 -10.27 -4.11 -20.93
C ALA A 220 -11.32 -5.20 -20.63
N ILE A 221 -11.92 -5.14 -19.44
CA ILE A 221 -13.18 -5.82 -19.17
C ILE A 221 -14.31 -4.84 -19.52
N GLU A 222 -15.30 -5.28 -20.31
CA GLU A 222 -16.40 -4.41 -20.74
C GLU A 222 -17.46 -4.25 -19.65
N GLY A 223 -17.74 -3.00 -19.26
CA GLY A 223 -18.70 -2.65 -18.21
C GLY A 223 -18.51 -3.42 -16.90
N PRO A 224 -17.29 -3.46 -16.33
CA PRO A 224 -17.03 -4.23 -15.13
C PRO A 224 -17.68 -3.57 -13.92
N GLU A 225 -18.16 -4.38 -12.99
CA GLU A 225 -18.44 -3.92 -11.64
C GLU A 225 -17.15 -3.95 -10.82
N GLU A 226 -16.82 -2.84 -10.13
CA GLU A 226 -15.66 -2.74 -9.25
C GLU A 226 -16.05 -3.13 -7.82
N LEU A 227 -15.52 -4.26 -7.36
CA LEU A 227 -15.76 -4.80 -6.02
C LEU A 227 -14.48 -4.79 -5.18
N GLU A 228 -14.60 -4.51 -3.89
CA GLU A 228 -13.47 -4.47 -2.95
C GLU A 228 -13.73 -5.39 -1.75
N ILE A 229 -12.67 -6.09 -1.32
CA ILE A 229 -12.66 -6.87 -0.07
C ILE A 229 -11.46 -6.47 0.79
N SER A 230 -11.68 -6.37 2.10
CA SER A 230 -10.65 -6.04 3.08
C SER A 230 -10.24 -7.28 3.85
N ILE A 231 -8.93 -7.45 4.05
CA ILE A 231 -8.35 -8.60 4.74
C ILE A 231 -7.49 -8.12 5.91
N LEU A 232 -7.68 -8.75 7.06
CA LEU A 232 -7.01 -8.44 8.34
C LEU A 232 -6.41 -9.72 8.91
N GLY A 233 -5.14 -9.69 9.31
CA GLY A 233 -4.51 -10.77 10.08
C GLY A 233 -3.09 -11.12 9.63
N ASN A 234 -2.52 -12.13 10.28
CA ASN A 234 -1.18 -12.65 9.98
C ASN A 234 -1.23 -14.06 9.38
N ASP A 235 -1.22 -15.09 10.22
CA ASP A 235 -1.24 -16.51 9.79
C ASP A 235 -2.67 -17.02 9.57
N HIS A 236 -3.64 -16.41 10.24
CA HIS A 236 -5.06 -16.70 10.12
C HIS A 236 -5.83 -15.45 9.67
N PRO A 237 -5.65 -14.99 8.42
CA PRO A 237 -6.34 -13.80 7.93
C PRO A 237 -7.85 -14.03 7.85
N ILE A 238 -8.60 -12.99 8.20
CA ILE A 238 -10.06 -12.91 8.04
C ILE A 238 -10.37 -11.90 6.94
N ALA A 239 -11.43 -12.17 6.19
CA ALA A 239 -11.95 -11.26 5.17
C ALA A 239 -13.21 -10.55 5.70
N SER A 240 -13.39 -9.30 5.27
CA SER A 240 -14.61 -8.53 5.49
C SER A 240 -15.75 -9.01 4.58
N LYS A 241 -16.93 -8.40 4.74
CA LYS A 241 -17.92 -8.32 3.67
C LYS A 241 -17.36 -7.56 2.47
N ILE A 242 -17.97 -7.75 1.31
CA ILE A 242 -17.57 -7.11 0.05
C ILE A 242 -18.33 -5.80 -0.13
N GLY A 243 -17.67 -4.79 -0.69
CA GLY A 243 -18.30 -3.53 -1.09
C GLY A 243 -18.13 -3.28 -2.57
N ALA A 244 -18.90 -2.33 -3.09
CA ALA A 244 -18.80 -1.88 -4.47
C ALA A 244 -18.59 -0.37 -4.55
N ILE A 245 -17.88 0.06 -5.58
CA ILE A 245 -17.77 1.46 -5.98
C ILE A 245 -18.78 1.71 -7.10
N LYS A 246 -19.77 2.57 -6.86
CA LYS A 246 -20.64 3.07 -7.93
C LYS A 246 -20.10 4.41 -8.44
N VAL A 247 -19.52 4.34 -9.63
CA VAL A 247 -19.11 5.53 -10.39
C VAL A 247 -20.33 6.04 -11.18
N PRO A 248 -20.57 7.37 -11.28
CA PRO A 248 -21.63 7.92 -12.11
C PRO A 248 -21.50 7.46 -13.58
N ALA A 249 -22.63 7.18 -14.25
CA ALA A 249 -22.67 6.62 -15.61
C ALA A 249 -21.97 7.45 -16.72
N ASN A 250 -21.54 8.68 -16.43
CA ASN A 250 -20.86 9.56 -17.38
C ASN A 250 -19.33 9.43 -17.33
N ASP A 251 -18.77 8.79 -16.31
CA ASP A 251 -17.32 8.55 -16.21
C ASP A 251 -16.99 7.12 -16.65
N ALA A 252 -15.94 6.98 -17.47
CA ALA A 252 -15.57 5.70 -18.07
C ALA A 252 -14.87 4.72 -17.10
N PHE A 253 -14.29 5.21 -16.00
CA PHE A 253 -13.59 4.43 -14.95
C PHE A 253 -13.27 5.29 -13.72
N TYR A 254 -12.85 4.69 -12.60
CA TYR A 254 -12.56 5.39 -11.34
C TYR A 254 -11.21 6.17 -11.36
N THR A 255 -11.27 7.49 -11.57
CA THR A 255 -10.10 8.37 -11.74
C THR A 255 -9.57 8.99 -10.43
N TYR A 256 -8.39 9.62 -10.48
CA TYR A 256 -7.83 10.42 -9.37
C TYR A 256 -8.81 11.51 -8.89
N ASP A 257 -9.47 12.20 -9.82
CA ASP A 257 -10.40 13.29 -9.50
C ASP A 257 -11.63 12.75 -8.75
N ASN A 258 -12.18 11.61 -9.17
CA ASN A 258 -13.26 10.93 -8.45
C ASN A 258 -12.83 10.48 -7.05
N LYS A 259 -11.57 10.08 -6.87
CA LYS A 259 -11.03 9.60 -5.59
C LYS A 259 -10.81 10.73 -4.58
N PHE A 260 -10.37 11.92 -5.02
CA PHE A 260 -9.81 12.92 -4.10
C PHE A 260 -10.24 14.37 -4.32
N VAL A 261 -10.72 14.74 -5.51
CA VAL A 261 -11.08 16.14 -5.83
C VAL A 261 -12.58 16.35 -5.68
N ASP A 262 -13.40 15.42 -6.19
CA ASP A 262 -14.86 15.42 -6.04
C ASP A 262 -15.39 14.01 -5.67
N ALA A 263 -15.03 13.56 -4.48
CA ALA A 263 -15.53 12.30 -3.92
C ALA A 263 -17.04 12.36 -3.56
N SER A 264 -17.72 13.51 -3.71
CA SER A 264 -19.13 13.68 -3.32
C SER A 264 -20.10 12.90 -4.20
N GLN A 265 -19.67 12.50 -5.40
CA GLN A 265 -20.48 11.78 -6.38
C GLN A 265 -20.27 10.26 -6.35
N VAL A 266 -19.32 9.75 -5.57
CA VAL A 266 -19.01 8.32 -5.47
C VAL A 266 -19.88 7.70 -4.39
N GLN A 267 -20.74 6.75 -4.78
CA GLN A 267 -21.56 6.01 -3.83
C GLN A 267 -20.90 4.66 -3.53
N PHE A 268 -20.80 4.33 -2.26
CA PHE A 268 -20.29 3.04 -1.81
C PHE A 268 -21.45 2.18 -1.33
N ASP A 269 -21.57 0.97 -1.89
CA ASP A 269 -22.47 -0.05 -1.36
C ASP A 269 -21.68 -0.93 -0.39
N VAL A 270 -21.97 -0.82 0.90
CA VAL A 270 -21.25 -1.55 1.96
C VAL A 270 -22.25 -2.16 2.96
N PRO A 271 -22.53 -3.48 2.87
CA PRO A 271 -22.08 -4.42 1.85
C PRO A 271 -22.84 -4.25 0.52
N VAL A 272 -22.23 -4.71 -0.58
CA VAL A 272 -22.89 -4.82 -1.88
C VAL A 272 -23.87 -6.00 -1.91
N ASP A 273 -24.96 -5.86 -2.66
CA ASP A 273 -25.94 -6.93 -2.92
C ASP A 273 -25.50 -7.77 -4.13
N ILE A 274 -24.88 -8.92 -3.86
CA ILE A 274 -24.39 -9.89 -4.85
C ILE A 274 -24.78 -11.31 -4.43
N SER A 275 -24.68 -12.28 -5.35
CA SER A 275 -24.96 -13.67 -5.01
C SER A 275 -23.95 -14.25 -4.01
N ASP A 276 -24.41 -15.18 -3.18
CA ASP A 276 -23.57 -15.86 -2.19
C ASP A 276 -22.40 -16.60 -2.86
N GLU A 277 -22.60 -17.13 -4.07
CA GLU A 277 -21.56 -17.81 -4.85
C GLU A 277 -20.44 -16.85 -5.26
N LEU A 278 -20.80 -15.66 -5.77
CA LEU A 278 -19.80 -14.65 -6.15
C LEU A 278 -19.07 -14.12 -4.92
N ALA A 279 -19.79 -13.88 -3.82
CA ALA A 279 -19.21 -13.43 -2.57
C ALA A 279 -18.20 -14.45 -2.02
N GLN A 280 -18.55 -15.74 -2.04
CA GLN A 280 -17.65 -16.81 -1.64
C GLN A 280 -16.41 -16.88 -2.56
N GLN A 281 -16.61 -16.79 -3.88
CA GLN A 281 -15.51 -16.81 -4.84
C GLN A 281 -14.51 -15.67 -4.63
N ILE A 282 -15.00 -14.43 -4.46
CA ILE A 282 -14.15 -13.26 -4.20
C ILE A 282 -13.42 -13.41 -2.86
N THR A 283 -14.10 -13.92 -1.83
CA THR A 283 -13.49 -14.16 -0.52
C THR A 283 -12.34 -15.17 -0.60
N GLU A 284 -12.55 -16.30 -1.30
CA GLU A 284 -11.52 -17.32 -1.51
C GLU A 284 -10.35 -16.79 -2.35
N MET A 285 -10.63 -16.05 -3.42
CA MET A 285 -9.61 -15.37 -4.21
C MET A 285 -8.80 -14.39 -3.36
N GLY A 286 -9.45 -13.59 -2.52
CA GLY A 286 -8.80 -12.58 -1.70
C GLY A 286 -7.85 -13.20 -0.69
N LEU A 287 -8.32 -14.21 0.05
CA LEU A 287 -7.49 -14.94 1.00
C LEU A 287 -6.34 -15.69 0.30
N THR A 288 -6.54 -16.16 -0.92
CA THR A 288 -5.48 -16.80 -1.72
C THR A 288 -4.42 -15.78 -2.16
N THR A 289 -4.83 -14.64 -2.71
CA THR A 289 -3.95 -13.52 -3.07
C THR A 289 -3.14 -13.04 -1.87
N TYR A 290 -3.80 -12.83 -0.72
CA TYR A 290 -3.17 -12.38 0.52
C TYR A 290 -2.04 -13.32 0.96
N ARG A 291 -2.29 -14.63 0.91
CA ARG A 291 -1.29 -15.65 1.27
C ARG A 291 -0.18 -15.76 0.23
N ALA A 292 -0.52 -15.72 -1.06
CA ALA A 292 0.43 -15.85 -2.15
C ALA A 292 1.48 -14.73 -2.15
N LEU A 293 1.05 -13.51 -1.81
CA LEU A 293 1.93 -12.34 -1.71
C LEU A 293 2.61 -12.21 -0.33
N GLY A 294 2.31 -13.10 0.62
CA GLY A 294 2.90 -13.07 1.96
C GLY A 294 2.53 -11.84 2.78
N LEU A 295 1.30 -11.33 2.59
CA LEU A 295 0.82 -10.12 3.27
C LEU A 295 0.58 -10.39 4.76
N LYS A 296 0.68 -9.32 5.57
CA LYS A 296 0.44 -9.34 7.03
C LYS A 296 -0.22 -8.05 7.48
N GLY A 297 -0.86 -8.09 8.63
CA GLY A 297 -1.60 -6.95 9.18
C GLY A 297 -2.88 -6.67 8.39
N MET A 298 -2.76 -5.98 7.26
CA MET A 298 -3.88 -5.54 6.43
C MET A 298 -3.58 -5.58 4.93
N ALA A 299 -4.63 -5.74 4.14
CA ALA A 299 -4.65 -5.39 2.73
C ALA A 299 -6.09 -5.18 2.26
N ARG A 300 -6.26 -4.38 1.22
CA ARG A 300 -7.50 -4.33 0.43
C ARG A 300 -7.21 -4.89 -0.95
N ILE A 301 -8.12 -5.70 -1.46
CA ILE A 301 -7.99 -6.33 -2.77
C ILE A 301 -9.20 -5.96 -3.60
N ASP A 302 -8.94 -5.45 -4.79
CA ASP A 302 -9.93 -4.86 -5.65
C ASP A 302 -10.11 -5.77 -6.88
N TYR A 303 -11.35 -5.92 -7.32
CA TYR A 303 -11.77 -6.86 -8.35
C TYR A 303 -12.55 -6.14 -9.43
N LEU A 304 -12.32 -6.56 -10.67
CA LEU A 304 -13.21 -6.28 -11.79
C LEU A 304 -14.08 -7.50 -12.01
N VAL A 305 -15.40 -7.35 -11.95
CA VAL A 305 -16.35 -8.43 -12.25
C VAL A 305 -16.98 -8.16 -13.61
N SER A 306 -16.78 -9.07 -14.55
CA SER A 306 -17.39 -8.97 -15.88
C SER A 306 -18.90 -9.20 -15.85
N GLN A 307 -19.60 -8.79 -16.92
CA GLN A 307 -21.07 -8.92 -17.03
C GLN A 307 -21.59 -10.36 -16.92
N ASP A 308 -20.75 -11.37 -17.19
CA ASP A 308 -21.06 -12.79 -17.00
C ASP A 308 -20.79 -13.28 -15.56
N GLY A 309 -20.46 -12.38 -14.63
CA GLY A 309 -20.25 -12.64 -13.22
C GLY A 309 -18.87 -13.19 -12.87
N LYS A 310 -17.88 -13.12 -13.77
CA LYS A 310 -16.54 -13.63 -13.51
C LYS A 310 -15.63 -12.57 -12.86
N PRO A 311 -15.10 -12.81 -11.65
CA PRO A 311 -14.18 -11.88 -11.00
C PRO A 311 -12.74 -12.02 -11.50
N TYR A 312 -12.06 -10.89 -11.63
CA TYR A 312 -10.64 -10.76 -11.93
C TYR A 312 -9.99 -9.88 -10.87
N MET A 313 -8.92 -10.36 -10.23
CA MET A 313 -8.16 -9.52 -9.31
C MET A 313 -7.47 -8.41 -10.11
N SER A 314 -7.74 -7.17 -9.70
CA SER A 314 -7.27 -5.95 -10.36
C SER A 314 -6.01 -5.42 -9.69
N GLU A 315 -6.11 -5.09 -8.40
CA GLU A 315 -5.04 -4.50 -7.61
C GLU A 315 -5.06 -4.96 -6.15
N VAL A 316 -3.89 -4.85 -5.51
CA VAL A 316 -3.68 -5.14 -4.09
C VAL A 316 -3.10 -3.89 -3.45
N ASN A 317 -3.80 -3.36 -2.44
CA ASN A 317 -3.42 -2.17 -1.70
C ASN A 317 -2.95 -2.61 -0.30
N THR A 318 -1.65 -2.44 0.01
CA THR A 318 -1.05 -2.93 1.26
C THR A 318 -1.16 -1.92 2.41
N LEU A 319 -1.29 -0.64 2.09
CA LEU A 319 -1.68 0.42 3.01
C LEU A 319 -2.91 1.14 2.43
N PRO A 320 -4.09 0.48 2.45
CA PRO A 320 -5.30 1.08 1.91
C PRO A 320 -5.63 2.37 2.65
N GLY A 321 -6.39 3.26 1.99
CA GLY A 321 -6.91 4.48 2.61
C GLY A 321 -7.57 4.16 3.95
N PHE A 322 -7.25 4.96 4.97
CA PHE A 322 -7.62 4.67 6.36
C PHE A 322 -8.41 5.81 7.00
N THR A 323 -9.03 6.65 6.19
CA THR A 323 -9.94 7.70 6.68
C THR A 323 -11.26 7.07 7.15
N ASN A 324 -12.08 7.84 7.87
CA ASN A 324 -13.40 7.39 8.32
C ASN A 324 -14.38 7.07 7.17
N ILE A 325 -14.13 7.59 5.96
CA ILE A 325 -14.91 7.30 4.75
C ILE A 325 -14.19 6.35 3.79
N SER A 326 -13.02 5.82 4.14
CA SER A 326 -12.33 4.85 3.30
C SER A 326 -12.96 3.47 3.39
N LEU A 327 -12.96 2.72 2.28
CA LEU A 327 -13.62 1.41 2.21
C LEU A 327 -13.02 0.38 3.17
N TYR A 328 -11.70 0.38 3.41
CA TYR A 328 -11.08 -0.62 4.30
C TYR A 328 -11.66 -0.60 5.73
N PRO A 329 -11.68 0.54 6.46
CA PRO A 329 -12.39 0.63 7.74
C PRO A 329 -13.90 0.36 7.64
N GLN A 330 -14.58 0.87 6.60
CA GLN A 330 -16.03 0.71 6.45
C GLN A 330 -16.45 -0.76 6.25
N LEU A 331 -15.69 -1.51 5.46
CA LEU A 331 -15.97 -2.93 5.20
C LEU A 331 -15.83 -3.76 6.47
N PHE A 332 -14.84 -3.46 7.31
CA PHE A 332 -14.72 -4.10 8.63
C PHE A 332 -15.81 -3.66 9.61
N ALA A 333 -16.23 -2.39 9.59
CA ALA A 333 -17.37 -1.92 10.37
C ALA A 333 -18.67 -2.66 10.00
N ALA A 334 -18.94 -2.82 8.70
CA ALA A 334 -20.07 -3.62 8.22
C ALA A 334 -19.95 -5.13 8.53
N SER A 335 -18.73 -5.58 8.84
CA SER A 335 -18.40 -6.93 9.31
C SER A 335 -18.39 -7.06 10.84
N GLY A 336 -18.74 -6.00 11.57
CA GLY A 336 -18.86 -6.00 13.03
C GLY A 336 -17.58 -5.66 13.79
N ILE A 337 -16.51 -5.19 13.13
CA ILE A 337 -15.28 -4.73 13.77
C ILE A 337 -15.26 -3.20 13.73
N SER A 338 -15.35 -2.55 14.88
CA SER A 338 -15.32 -1.09 14.96
C SER A 338 -13.95 -0.52 14.54
N TYR A 339 -13.90 0.75 14.17
CA TYR A 339 -12.66 1.39 13.73
C TYR A 339 -11.56 1.40 14.81
N SER A 340 -11.93 1.67 16.06
CA SER A 340 -11.01 1.61 17.20
C SER A 340 -10.49 0.19 17.44
N GLU A 341 -11.38 -0.80 17.38
CA GLU A 341 -11.02 -2.22 17.49
C GLU A 341 -10.11 -2.69 16.33
N LEU A 342 -10.33 -2.17 15.12
CA LEU A 342 -9.49 -2.46 13.96
C LEU A 342 -8.05 -1.97 14.17
N ILE A 343 -7.88 -0.74 14.68
CA ILE A 343 -6.57 -0.16 15.04
C ILE A 343 -5.89 -1.01 16.12
N ASP A 344 -6.62 -1.39 17.17
CA ASP A 344 -6.11 -2.26 18.24
C ASP A 344 -5.60 -3.59 17.71
N ARG A 345 -6.40 -4.25 16.85
CA ARG A 345 -6.02 -5.53 16.25
C ARG A 345 -4.78 -5.39 15.38
N LEU A 346 -4.66 -4.31 14.62
CA LEU A 346 -3.47 -4.05 13.78
C LEU A 346 -2.20 -3.85 14.59
N ILE A 347 -2.28 -3.10 15.70
CA ILE A 347 -1.15 -2.91 16.61
C ILE A 347 -0.75 -4.25 17.25
N GLN A 348 -1.73 -5.05 17.68
CA GLN A 348 -1.43 -6.38 18.24
C GLN A 348 -0.80 -7.32 17.20
N LEU A 349 -1.31 -7.33 15.96
CA LEU A 349 -0.75 -8.12 14.86
C LEU A 349 0.71 -7.74 14.55
N ALA A 350 1.07 -6.46 14.67
CA ALA A 350 2.44 -5.99 14.50
C ALA A 350 3.38 -6.56 15.58
N ILE A 351 2.93 -6.55 16.85
CA ILE A 351 3.68 -7.09 17.99
C ILE A 351 3.83 -8.60 17.83
N ASP A 352 2.75 -9.32 17.53
CA ASP A 352 2.75 -10.78 17.37
C ASP A 352 3.70 -11.24 16.26
N GLU A 353 3.70 -10.54 15.11
CA GLU A 353 4.60 -10.86 14.00
C GLU A 353 6.06 -10.60 14.37
N PHE A 354 6.35 -9.49 15.06
CA PHE A 354 7.69 -9.20 15.54
C PHE A 354 8.19 -10.27 16.51
N GLU A 355 7.39 -10.64 17.51
CA GLU A 355 7.74 -11.72 18.45
C GLU A 355 7.96 -13.07 17.76
N ARG A 356 7.16 -13.37 16.73
CA ARG A 356 7.31 -14.58 15.91
C ARG A 356 8.64 -14.58 15.16
N GLN A 357 9.02 -13.44 14.57
CA GLN A 357 10.28 -13.29 13.84
C GLN A 357 11.49 -13.34 14.78
N SER A 358 11.43 -12.78 15.98
CA SER A 358 12.51 -12.83 16.97
C SER A 358 12.84 -14.24 17.46
N LYS A 359 11.93 -15.20 17.27
CA LYS A 359 12.15 -16.63 17.58
C LYS A 359 12.93 -17.38 16.49
N ILE A 360 13.13 -16.78 15.32
CA ILE A 360 13.91 -17.39 14.22
C ILE A 360 15.40 -17.30 14.56
N LEU A 361 16.08 -18.46 14.61
CA LEU A 361 17.50 -18.54 14.92
C LEU A 361 18.34 -18.09 13.72
N TYR A 362 19.17 -17.07 13.92
CA TYR A 362 20.19 -16.62 12.97
C TYR A 362 21.62 -17.06 13.34
N ASP A 363 21.79 -17.70 14.51
CA ASP A 363 23.08 -18.21 14.96
C ASP A 363 23.39 -19.55 14.27
N PHE A 364 24.52 -19.61 13.58
CA PHE A 364 25.07 -20.82 12.99
C PHE A 364 26.40 -21.09 13.67
N LYS A 365 26.67 -22.35 14.04
CA LYS A 365 27.95 -22.76 14.64
C LYS A 365 29.12 -22.11 13.85
N PRO A 366 29.99 -21.33 14.51
CA PRO A 366 31.11 -20.71 13.82
C PRO A 366 31.97 -21.77 13.14
N LEU A 367 32.32 -21.53 11.88
CA LEU A 367 33.32 -22.34 11.19
C LEU A 367 34.65 -22.19 11.97
N PRO A 368 35.32 -23.29 12.35
CA PRO A 368 36.64 -23.18 12.97
C PRO A 368 37.57 -22.43 12.01
N PRO A 369 38.49 -21.58 12.52
CA PRO A 369 39.41 -20.83 11.68
C PRO A 369 40.37 -21.80 11.00
N ARG A 370 40.01 -22.27 9.81
CA ARG A 370 40.89 -22.92 8.86
C ARG A 370 40.64 -22.22 7.52
N ASP A 371 41.73 -21.74 6.92
CA ASP A 371 41.81 -21.17 5.57
C ASP A 371 41.73 -19.64 5.42
N GLN A 372 42.20 -18.86 6.40
CA GLN A 372 42.64 -17.47 6.17
C GLN A 372 44.16 -17.26 6.37
N ASP A 373 44.93 -18.34 6.50
CA ASP A 373 46.39 -18.29 6.63
C ASP A 373 47.03 -18.25 5.21
N ILE A 374 46.78 -17.17 4.46
CA ILE A 374 47.50 -16.88 3.21
C ILE A 374 48.88 -16.31 3.55
N ASN A 375 49.71 -17.05 4.29
CA ASN A 375 51.16 -16.82 4.41
C ASN A 375 51.89 -17.92 5.21
N LYS A 376 51.68 -19.19 4.85
CA LYS A 376 52.64 -20.26 5.15
C LYS A 376 53.22 -20.81 3.86
N ASN A 377 54.03 -19.96 3.20
CA ASN A 377 55.18 -20.32 2.38
C ASN A 377 55.70 -19.05 1.68
N LYS A 378 56.57 -18.32 2.37
CA LYS A 378 57.74 -17.62 1.79
C LYS A 378 58.72 -17.21 2.86
#